data_AF-A0A2A5CYJ1-F1
#
_entry.id   AF-A0A2A5CYJ1-F1
#
_cell.length_a   1.000
_cell.length_b   1.000
_cell.length_c   1.000
_cell.angle_alpha   90.00
_cell.angle_beta   90.00
_cell.angle_gamma   90.00
#
_symmetry.space_group_name_H-M   'P 1'
#
loop_
_entity.id
_entity.type
_entity.pdbx_description
1 polymer ?
#
loop_
_entity_poly.entity_id
_entity_poly.type
_entity_poly.pdbx_seq_one_letter_code
_entity_poly.pdbx_strand_id
1 'polypeptide(L)'
;MKLVKIFTGLVVLILVLVFLMQNTKVVSVNLVFAQYENVQVAMIMLAALSVGILIGYGVAVTNILSAKTEIRSLKTKNRRLSDELNDLRNVAIDEGIYDTDEGEDIH
;
A
#
# COMPACT_ATOMS: atom_id res chain seq x y z
N MET A 1 13.52 13.99 -4.02
CA MET A 1 12.67 14.78 -4.97
C MET A 1 12.08 13.84 -6.01
N LYS A 2 10.87 14.10 -6.53
CA LYS A 2 10.19 13.20 -7.50
C LYS A 2 11.05 12.96 -8.75
N LEU A 3 11.72 13.99 -9.27
CA LEU A 3 12.64 13.89 -10.40
C LEU A 3 13.83 12.94 -10.13
N VAL A 4 14.46 13.04 -8.96
CA VAL A 4 15.61 12.18 -8.62
C VAL A 4 15.21 10.71 -8.65
N LYS A 5 14.01 10.35 -8.16
CA LYS A 5 13.52 8.96 -8.19
C LYS A 5 13.36 8.43 -9.61
N ILE A 6 12.80 9.25 -10.51
CA ILE A 6 12.62 8.89 -11.93
C ILE A 6 13.97 8.76 -12.62
N PHE A 7 14.88 9.71 -12.39
CA PHE A 7 16.22 9.69 -12.96
C PHE A 7 17.02 8.46 -12.52
N THR A 8 17.00 8.12 -11.23
CA THR A 8 17.63 6.88 -10.73
C THR A 8 17.03 5.65 -11.40
N GLY A 9 15.71 5.59 -11.59
CA GLY A 9 15.06 4.49 -12.32
C GLY A 9 15.54 4.36 -13.77
N LEU A 10 15.71 5.49 -14.48
CA LEU A 10 16.26 5.51 -15.84
C LEU A 10 17.70 5.02 -15.89
N VAL A 11 18.55 5.47 -14.97
CA VAL A 11 19.94 5.01 -14.88
C VAL A 11 20.00 3.49 -14.65
N VAL A 12 19.18 2.97 -13.73
CA VAL A 12 19.08 1.53 -13.47
C VAL A 12 18.61 0.78 -14.71
N LEU A 13 17.61 1.30 -15.44
CA LEU A 13 17.13 0.69 -16.68
C LEU A 13 18.24 0.58 -17.73
N ILE A 14 19.01 1.66 -17.93
CA ILE A 14 20.14 1.65 -18.87
C ILE A 14 21.19 0.62 -18.44
N LEU A 15 21.52 0.55 -17.15
CA LEU A 15 22.47 -0.43 -16.63
C LEU A 15 21.99 -1.87 -16.87
N VAL A 16 20.71 -2.16 -16.66
CA VAL A 16 20.13 -3.48 -16.94
C VAL A 16 20.22 -3.81 -18.44
N LEU A 17 19.93 -2.86 -19.33
CA LEU A 17 20.04 -3.09 -20.78
C LEU A 17 21.48 -3.37 -21.19
N VAL A 18 22.44 -2.57 -20.71
CA VAL A 18 23.88 -2.78 -20.97
C VAL A 18 24.32 -4.14 -20.45
N PHE A 19 23.88 -4.52 -19.25
CA PHE A 19 24.16 -5.84 -18.67
C PHE A 19 23.62 -6.98 -19.53
N LEU A 20 22.38 -6.88 -20.04
CA LEU A 20 21.80 -7.88 -20.93
C LEU A 20 22.56 -8.00 -22.25
N MET A 21 22.93 -6.86 -22.86
CA MET A 21 23.68 -6.84 -24.13
C MET A 21 25.06 -7.49 -24.01
N GLN A 22 25.72 -7.38 -22.85
CA GLN A 22 27.01 -8.03 -22.61
C GLN A 22 26.90 -9.55 -22.39
N ASN A 23 25.70 -10.05 -22.08
CA ASN A 23 25.48 -11.45 -21.72
C ASN A 23 24.60 -12.20 -22.74
N THR A 24 24.90 -12.05 -24.03
CA THR A 24 24.17 -12.72 -25.13
C THR A 24 24.75 -14.07 -25.54
N LYS A 25 25.77 -14.57 -24.83
CA LYS A 25 26.37 -15.88 -25.10
C LYS A 25 25.32 -16.99 -25.00
N VAL A 26 25.44 -17.96 -25.88
CA VAL A 26 24.58 -19.14 -25.93
C VAL A 26 25.16 -20.20 -25.02
N VAL A 27 24.37 -20.71 -24.07
CA VAL A 27 24.78 -21.76 -23.13
C VAL A 27 23.61 -22.70 -22.86
N SER A 28 23.92 -23.87 -22.30
CA SER A 28 22.92 -24.75 -21.70
C SER A 28 22.70 -24.36 -20.24
N VAL A 29 21.45 -24.17 -19.84
CA VAL A 29 21.07 -23.77 -18.49
C VAL A 29 20.15 -24.82 -17.90
N ASN A 30 20.52 -25.30 -16.72
CA ASN A 30 19.67 -26.13 -15.90
C ASN A 30 19.06 -25.26 -14.80
N LEU A 31 17.78 -24.88 -14.96
CA LEU A 31 16.98 -24.41 -13.85
C LEU A 31 16.53 -25.65 -13.09
N VAL A 32 16.53 -25.62 -11.75
CA VAL A 32 16.25 -26.77 -10.85
C VAL A 32 15.14 -27.72 -11.32
N PHE A 33 14.12 -27.21 -12.02
CA PHE A 33 12.99 -27.96 -12.56
C PHE A 33 12.87 -27.99 -14.10
N ALA A 34 13.72 -27.28 -14.84
CA ALA A 34 13.67 -27.15 -16.29
C ALA A 34 15.06 -26.93 -16.91
N GLN A 35 15.42 -27.74 -17.91
CA GLN A 35 16.67 -27.60 -18.65
C GLN A 35 16.42 -27.00 -20.02
N TYR A 36 17.24 -26.03 -20.40
CA TYR A 36 17.20 -25.36 -21.69
C TYR A 36 18.57 -25.43 -22.34
N GLU A 37 18.62 -25.87 -23.59
CA GLU A 37 19.85 -25.96 -24.37
C GLU A 37 19.86 -24.90 -25.47
N ASN A 38 21.06 -24.42 -25.82
CA ASN A 38 21.25 -23.44 -26.88
C ASN A 38 20.44 -22.14 -26.69
N VAL A 39 20.36 -21.65 -25.46
CA VAL A 39 19.63 -20.40 -25.14
C VAL A 39 20.62 -19.29 -24.80
N GLN A 40 20.31 -18.06 -25.24
CA GLN A 40 21.07 -16.88 -24.85
C GLN A 40 20.86 -16.58 -23.36
N VAL A 41 21.95 -16.39 -22.60
CA VAL A 41 21.88 -16.08 -21.16
C VAL A 41 20.99 -14.85 -20.90
N ALA A 42 21.07 -13.84 -21.76
CA ALA A 42 20.23 -12.64 -21.73
C ALA A 42 18.73 -12.96 -21.66
N MET A 43 18.24 -13.96 -22.41
CA MET A 43 16.83 -14.33 -22.41
C MET A 43 16.39 -14.93 -21.08
N ILE A 44 17.22 -15.77 -20.48
CA ILE A 44 16.93 -16.40 -19.18
C ILE A 44 16.97 -15.35 -18.07
N MET A 45 17.95 -14.44 -18.09
CA MET A 45 18.02 -13.34 -17.15
C MET A 45 16.80 -12.40 -17.28
N LEU A 46 16.38 -12.10 -18.50
CA LEU A 46 15.19 -11.28 -18.75
C LEU A 46 13.92 -11.97 -18.25
N ALA A 47 13.77 -13.28 -18.46
CA ALA A 47 12.65 -14.05 -17.94
C ALA A 47 12.65 -14.06 -16.40
N ALA A 48 13.78 -14.35 -15.77
CA ALA A 48 13.92 -14.37 -14.31
C ALA A 48 13.64 -12.99 -13.69
N LEU A 49 14.19 -11.92 -14.29
CA LEU A 49 13.92 -10.55 -13.87
C LEU A 49 12.42 -10.21 -13.99
N SER A 50 11.79 -10.59 -15.10
CA SER A 50 10.36 -10.34 -15.33
C SER A 50 9.50 -11.03 -14.27
N VAL A 51 9.79 -12.30 -13.96
CA VAL A 51 9.08 -13.03 -12.89
C VAL A 51 9.27 -12.34 -11.54
N GLY A 52 10.50 -11.94 -11.20
CA GLY A 52 10.78 -11.21 -9.97
C GLY A 52 10.02 -9.88 -9.87
N ILE A 53 9.95 -9.11 -10.95
CA ILE A 53 9.18 -7.86 -11.03
C ILE A 53 7.69 -8.11 -10.83
N LEU A 54 7.13 -9.14 -11.49
CA LEU A 54 5.71 -9.46 -11.36
C LEU A 54 5.35 -9.85 -9.92
N ILE A 55 6.17 -10.69 -9.28
CA ILE A 55 5.97 -11.08 -7.87
C ILE A 55 6.09 -9.85 -6.97
N GLY A 56 7.15 -9.05 -7.12
CA GLY A 56 7.38 -7.86 -6.32
C GLY A 56 6.25 -6.83 -6.46
N TYR A 57 5.76 -6.62 -7.69
CA TYR A 57 4.61 -5.77 -7.95
C TYR A 57 3.34 -6.33 -7.30
N GLY A 58 3.09 -7.63 -7.41
CA GLY A 58 1.97 -8.30 -6.77
C GLY A 58 1.94 -8.06 -5.26
N VAL A 59 3.08 -8.24 -4.57
CA VAL A 59 3.22 -7.96 -3.14
C VAL A 59 2.99 -6.48 -2.82
N ALA A 60 3.51 -5.57 -3.65
CA ALA A 60 3.27 -4.14 -3.44
C ALA A 60 1.78 -3.78 -3.55
N VAL A 61 1.08 -4.35 -4.52
CA VAL A 61 -0.36 -4.13 -4.71
C VAL A 61 -1.16 -4.63 -3.50
N THR A 62 -0.91 -5.86 -3.05
CA THR A 62 -1.63 -6.40 -1.88
C THR A 62 -1.39 -5.56 -0.63
N ASN A 63 -0.16 -5.10 -0.40
CA ASN A 63 0.17 -4.21 0.72
C ASN A 63 -0.57 -2.88 0.64
N ILE A 64 -0.64 -2.25 -0.54
CA ILE A 64 -1.35 -0.98 -0.73
C ILE A 64 -2.86 -1.14 -0.50
N LEU A 65 -3.45 -2.25 -0.95
CA LEU A 65 -4.87 -2.54 -0.75
C LEU A 65 -5.20 -2.79 0.72
N SER A 66 -4.37 -3.57 1.42
CA SER A 66 -4.50 -3.82 2.86
C SER A 66 -4.42 -2.50 3.64
N ALA A 67 -3.42 -1.66 3.34
CA ALA A 67 -3.26 -0.35 4.00
C ALA A 67 -4.47 0.57 3.77
N LYS A 68 -5.03 0.62 2.55
CA LYS A 68 -6.26 1.41 2.29
C LYS A 68 -7.45 0.91 3.10
N THR A 69 -7.60 -0.40 3.22
CA THR A 69 -8.70 -1.03 3.98
C THR A 69 -8.57 -0.71 5.47
N GLU A 70 -7.35 -0.79 6.00
CA GLU A 70 -7.05 -0.43 7.38
C GLU A 70 -7.33 1.05 7.66
N ILE A 71 -6.89 1.96 6.77
CA ILE A 71 -7.19 3.40 6.89
C ILE A 71 -8.71 3.65 6.94
N ARG A 72 -9.49 2.97 6.09
CA ARG A 72 -10.96 3.10 6.10
C ARG A 72 -11.57 2.59 7.40
N SER A 73 -11.08 1.47 7.92
CA SER A 73 -11.50 0.91 9.21
C SER A 73 -11.21 1.87 10.36
N LEU A 74 -9.98 2.39 10.43
CA LEU A 74 -9.56 3.37 11.43
C LEU A 74 -10.41 4.64 11.38
N LYS A 75 -10.68 5.17 10.18
CA LYS A 75 -11.54 6.35 10.02
C LYS A 75 -12.97 6.10 10.50
N THR A 76 -13.50 4.90 10.27
CA THR A 76 -14.87 4.53 10.71
C THR A 76 -14.93 4.38 12.23
N LYS A 77 -13.95 3.72 12.83
CA LYS A 77 -13.84 3.59 14.30
C LYS A 77 -13.69 4.95 14.97
N ASN A 78 -12.83 5.81 14.44
CA ASN A 78 -12.62 7.15 14.98
C ASN A 78 -13.88 8.00 14.93
N ARG A 79 -14.65 7.92 13.84
CA ARG A 79 -15.96 8.58 13.72
C ARG A 79 -16.95 8.06 14.77
N ARG A 80 -17.12 6.74 14.88
CA ARG A 80 -18.03 6.14 15.89
C ARG A 80 -17.68 6.57 17.30
N LEU A 81 -16.40 6.53 17.65
CA LEU A 81 -15.94 6.93 18.97
C LEU A 81 -16.16 8.43 19.22
N SER A 82 -16.06 9.26 18.18
CA SER A 82 -16.39 10.70 18.26
C SER A 82 -17.89 10.93 18.45
N ASP A 83 -18.72 10.15 17.75
CA ASP A 83 -20.18 10.20 17.87
C ASP A 83 -20.62 9.75 19.28
N GLU A 84 -20.09 8.63 19.79
CA GLU A 84 -20.35 8.14 21.16
C GLU A 84 -19.93 9.15 22.23
N LEU A 85 -18.75 9.75 22.08
CA LEU A 85 -18.27 10.79 23.00
C LEU A 85 -19.19 12.01 22.98
N ASN A 86 -19.70 12.39 21.80
CA ASN A 86 -20.60 13.51 21.66
C ASN A 86 -21.98 13.21 22.27
N ASP A 87 -22.48 11.99 22.11
CA ASP A 87 -23.73 11.54 22.72
C ASP A 87 -23.62 11.52 24.25
N LEU A 88 -22.51 11.02 24.80
CA LEU A 88 -22.21 11.08 26.23
C LEU A 88 -22.14 12.53 26.75
N ARG A 89 -21.54 13.44 25.97
CA ARG A 89 -21.50 14.87 26.32
C ARG A 89 -22.88 15.51 26.29
N ASN A 90 -23.75 15.08 25.38
CA ASN A 90 -25.09 15.64 25.23
C ASN A 90 -26.05 15.12 26.32
N VAL A 91 -25.91 13.84 26.71
CA VAL A 91 -26.65 13.24 27.83
C VAL A 91 -26.31 13.93 29.16
N ALA A 92 -25.03 14.19 29.44
CA ALA A 92 -24.62 14.91 30.66
C ALA A 92 -25.08 16.40 30.73
N ILE A 93 -25.49 17.00 29.60
CA ILE A 93 -25.99 18.38 29.56
C ILE A 93 -27.53 18.42 29.69
N ASP A 94 -28.24 17.39 29.22
CA ASP A 94 -29.71 17.29 29.29
C ASP A 94 -30.20 16.95 30.71
N GLU A 95 -29.37 16.30 31.53
CA GLU A 95 -29.67 15.95 32.92
C GLU A 95 -29.51 17.11 33.92
N GLY A 96 -29.08 18.31 33.49
CA GLY A 96 -28.73 19.43 34.36
C GLY A 96 -29.46 20.75 34.13
N ILE A 97 -30.48 20.82 33.28
CA ILE A 97 -31.25 22.06 33.01
C ILE A 97 -32.74 21.91 33.37
N TYR A 98 -33.05 21.06 34.35
CA TYR A 98 -34.33 21.13 35.05
C TYR A 98 -34.08 21.07 36.54
N ASP A 99 -33.61 22.19 37.10
CA ASP A 99 -34.01 22.55 38.46
C ASP A 99 -33.93 24.06 38.66
N THR A 100 -35.04 24.59 39.17
CA THR A 100 -35.24 25.91 39.79
C THR A 100 -35.51 27.10 38.86
N ASP A 101 -36.77 27.24 38.45
CA ASP A 101 -37.43 28.56 38.50
C ASP A 101 -38.71 28.39 39.34
N GLU A 102 -38.53 28.42 40.67
CA GLU A 102 -39.58 28.82 41.60
C GLU A 102 -39.88 30.30 41.34
N GLY A 103 -41.13 30.65 41.01
CA GLY A 103 -41.50 32.06 40.81
C GLY A 103 -42.96 32.31 40.44
N GLU A 104 -43.77 32.52 41.48
CA GLU A 104 -44.89 33.49 41.56
C GLU A 104 -46.16 33.35 40.69
N ASP A 105 -47.27 33.20 41.43
CA ASP A 105 -48.61 33.79 41.26
C ASP A 105 -49.47 33.47 40.02
N ILE A 106 -50.65 32.88 40.26
CA ILE A 106 -51.95 33.39 39.75
C ILE A 106 -53.16 32.72 40.45
N HIS A 107 -53.88 33.56 41.22
CA HIS A 107 -55.33 33.59 41.57
C HIS A 107 -56.08 32.37 42.13
#